data_AF-A0A1R4EGR2-F1
#
_entry.id   AF-A0A1R4EGR2-F1
#
_cell.length_a   1.000
_cell.length_b   1.000
_cell.length_c   1.000
_cell.angle_alpha   90.00
_cell.angle_beta   90.00
_cell.angle_gamma   90.00
#
_symmetry.space_group_name_H-M   'P 1'
#
loop_
_entity.id
_entity.type
_entity.pdbx_description
1 polymer ?
#
loop_
_entity_poly.entity_id
_entity_poly.type
_entity_poly.pdbx_seq_one_letter_code
_entity_poly.pdbx_strand_id
1 'polypeptide(L)'
;MIKQRLKQLAKDEADHLFTLKPKVRPWYVGVVAALTIASTIFFGALFGELPTGVLASLGAMIFLNQPASGNVGQRQKLLFLLGIVMVSSFSLGLVAHNIPIIRMPLFAFICFSMVIMGRYLRLLPPGGMFILTASVIAIFMPVGWTEMPAKIAVVAAGSLYAWLVSLFYNLWIVRPDSEPVATNYRYEPGLLTESIIVSAFVVLALEVALWLDMPYPYWVPVSSYIIMQGMQLRTMWIKQLHRILGTAIGVVVAWFLLSLSLSEIGVAVAIFMMFVWIETIITRHYALAVIMITPLTIFIAEYGGGSPELSSAASGAYQAIVQARFLDTLLGCVIALLGGVVMHSTWLRKPLVTLEAKLFKKYASSN
;
A
#
# COMPACT_ATOMS: atom_id res chain seq x y z
N MET A 1 -31.65 16.77 23.66
CA MET A 1 -31.63 15.56 22.80
C MET A 1 -30.44 15.51 21.84
N ILE A 2 -30.21 16.51 20.97
CA ILE A 2 -29.08 16.52 20.01
C ILE A 2 -27.71 16.52 20.71
N LYS A 3 -27.49 17.36 21.73
CA LYS A 3 -26.23 17.40 22.49
C LYS A 3 -25.87 16.07 23.18
N GLN A 4 -26.86 15.36 23.72
CA GLN A 4 -26.66 14.04 24.33
C GLN A 4 -26.32 12.98 23.28
N ARG A 5 -27.00 13.02 22.13
CA ARG A 5 -26.71 12.12 21.01
C ARG A 5 -25.32 12.36 20.41
N LEU A 6 -24.90 13.62 20.29
CA LEU A 6 -23.54 14.00 19.89
C LEU A 6 -22.49 13.56 20.92
N LYS A 7 -22.77 13.72 22.21
CA LYS A 7 -21.86 13.27 23.28
C LYS A 7 -21.73 11.74 23.31
N GLN A 8 -22.83 11.02 23.09
CA GLN A 8 -22.82 9.56 22.99
C GLN A 8 -22.05 9.11 21.75
N LEU A 9 -22.30 9.71 20.58
CA LEU A 9 -21.54 9.43 19.35
C LEU A 9 -20.04 9.71 19.54
N ALA A 10 -19.67 10.83 20.18
CA ALA A 10 -18.28 11.14 20.46
C ALA A 10 -17.62 10.14 21.41
N LYS A 11 -18.36 9.66 22.42
CA LYS A 11 -17.89 8.63 23.35
C LYS A 11 -17.72 7.28 22.65
N ASP A 12 -18.72 6.84 21.88
CA ASP A 12 -18.66 5.60 21.12
C ASP A 12 -17.53 5.63 20.09
N GLU A 13 -17.27 6.80 19.49
CA GLU A 13 -16.16 7.00 18.56
C GLU A 13 -14.80 6.95 19.30
N ALA A 14 -14.69 7.58 20.48
CA ALA A 14 -13.50 7.49 21.31
C ALA A 14 -13.23 6.05 21.76
N ASP A 15 -14.24 5.31 22.19
CA ASP A 15 -14.11 3.90 22.58
C ASP A 15 -13.63 3.04 21.39
N HIS A 16 -14.08 3.33 20.16
CA HIS A 16 -13.55 2.68 18.95
C HIS A 16 -12.10 3.08 18.62
N LEU A 17 -11.68 4.30 18.96
CA LEU A 17 -10.32 4.78 18.73
C LEU A 17 -9.30 4.19 19.72
N PHE A 18 -9.73 3.71 20.89
CA PHE A 18 -8.84 3.18 21.94
C PHE A 18 -8.96 1.66 22.17
N THR A 19 -9.87 0.98 21.48
CA THR A 19 -10.10 -0.47 21.67
C THR A 19 -9.09 -1.31 20.89
N LEU A 20 -8.33 -2.13 21.61
CA LEU A 20 -7.45 -3.15 21.03
C LEU A 20 -8.26 -4.38 20.62
N LYS A 21 -8.25 -4.70 19.33
CA LYS A 21 -8.90 -5.92 18.82
C LYS A 21 -8.12 -7.17 19.20
N PRO A 22 -8.81 -8.32 19.41
CA PRO A 22 -8.15 -9.59 19.67
C PRO A 22 -7.31 -10.04 18.47
N LYS A 23 -6.32 -10.90 18.72
CA LYS A 23 -5.37 -11.36 17.71
C LYS A 23 -6.05 -12.32 16.74
N VAL A 24 -6.16 -11.94 15.47
CA VAL A 24 -6.78 -12.77 14.42
C VAL A 24 -5.75 -13.55 13.60
N ARG A 25 -4.52 -13.04 13.46
CA ARG A 25 -3.45 -13.66 12.64
C ARG A 25 -2.35 -14.26 13.53
N PRO A 26 -1.79 -15.43 13.19
CA PRO A 26 -0.63 -15.96 13.90
C PRO A 26 0.56 -15.00 13.83
N TRP A 27 1.31 -14.86 14.93
CA TRP A 27 2.42 -13.89 15.00
C TRP A 27 3.56 -14.22 14.05
N TYR A 28 3.80 -15.51 13.81
CA TYR A 28 4.90 -15.96 12.97
C TYR A 28 4.75 -15.47 11.52
N VAL A 29 3.51 -15.23 11.02
CA VAL A 29 3.30 -14.71 9.66
C VAL A 29 3.88 -13.30 9.52
N GLY A 30 3.59 -12.46 10.52
CA GLY A 30 4.08 -11.09 10.57
C GLY A 30 5.60 -11.02 10.72
N VAL A 31 6.17 -11.86 11.58
CA VAL A 31 7.64 -11.93 11.76
C VAL A 31 8.34 -12.41 10.49
N VAL A 32 7.82 -13.45 9.82
CA VAL A 32 8.42 -13.92 8.56
C VAL A 32 8.29 -12.86 7.47
N ALA A 33 7.16 -12.14 7.40
CA ALA A 33 7.01 -11.03 6.46
C ALA A 33 8.03 -9.90 6.72
N ALA A 34 8.18 -9.49 7.98
CA ALA A 34 9.16 -8.50 8.40
C ALA A 34 10.58 -8.94 8.07
N LEU A 35 10.94 -10.20 8.35
CA LEU A 35 12.25 -10.77 8.01
C LEU A 35 12.48 -10.82 6.50
N THR A 36 11.48 -11.21 5.72
CA THR A 36 11.58 -11.29 4.25
C THR A 36 11.82 -9.92 3.63
N ILE A 37 11.17 -8.87 4.13
CA ILE A 37 11.35 -7.52 3.58
C ILE A 37 12.68 -6.93 4.08
N ALA A 38 12.94 -7.01 5.39
CA ALA A 38 14.15 -6.43 5.98
C ALA A 38 15.43 -7.12 5.53
N SER A 39 15.43 -8.43 5.25
CA SER A 39 16.63 -9.14 4.79
C SER A 39 17.18 -8.54 3.49
N THR A 40 16.32 -8.13 2.57
CA THR A 40 16.77 -7.45 1.32
C THR A 40 17.49 -6.14 1.61
N ILE A 41 17.04 -5.39 2.62
CA ILE A 41 17.65 -4.13 3.07
C ILE A 41 18.97 -4.41 3.79
N PHE A 42 19.01 -5.44 4.64
CA PHE A 42 20.25 -5.89 5.29
C PHE A 42 21.30 -6.30 4.28
N PHE A 43 20.93 -7.06 3.24
CA PHE A 43 21.87 -7.40 2.17
C PHE A 43 22.39 -6.14 1.48
N GLY A 44 21.52 -5.18 1.13
CA GLY A 44 21.96 -3.89 0.60
C GLY A 44 22.97 -3.20 1.52
N ALA A 45 22.65 -3.05 2.81
CA ALA A 45 23.51 -2.41 3.80
C ALA A 45 24.86 -3.13 4.00
N LEU A 46 24.88 -4.47 3.94
CA LEU A 46 26.13 -5.25 4.10
C LEU A 46 27.09 -5.08 2.93
N PHE A 47 26.56 -4.80 1.73
CA PHE A 47 27.35 -4.59 0.51
C PHE A 47 27.56 -3.10 0.17
N GLY A 48 27.18 -2.16 1.04
CA GLY A 48 27.30 -0.72 0.79
C GLY A 48 26.33 -0.19 -0.28
N GLU A 49 25.26 -0.95 -0.54
CA GLU A 49 24.25 -0.72 -1.57
C GLU A 49 22.85 -0.63 -0.94
N LEU A 50 22.74 0.12 0.16
CA LEU A 50 21.49 0.31 0.90
C LEU A 50 20.31 0.75 -0.02
N PRO A 51 20.47 1.70 -0.97
CA PRO A 51 19.39 2.08 -1.87
C PRO A 51 18.87 0.91 -2.71
N THR A 52 19.77 0.03 -3.17
CA THR A 52 19.43 -1.17 -3.93
C THR A 52 18.66 -2.19 -3.06
N GLY A 53 19.07 -2.35 -1.79
CA GLY A 53 18.35 -3.19 -0.82
C GLY A 53 16.95 -2.66 -0.50
N VAL A 54 16.81 -1.34 -0.32
CA VAL A 54 15.51 -0.68 -0.12
C VAL A 54 14.60 -0.85 -1.34
N LEU A 55 15.14 -0.70 -2.55
CA LEU A 55 14.40 -0.94 -3.78
C LEU A 55 13.95 -2.40 -3.92
N ALA A 56 14.83 -3.36 -3.62
CA ALA A 56 14.48 -4.79 -3.62
C ALA A 56 13.36 -5.12 -2.62
N SER A 57 13.34 -4.40 -1.49
CA SER A 57 12.32 -4.57 -0.45
C SER A 57 10.90 -4.29 -0.96
N LEU A 58 10.72 -3.37 -1.93
CA LEU A 58 9.43 -3.14 -2.57
C LEU A 58 8.91 -4.43 -3.22
N GLY A 59 9.78 -5.12 -3.98
CA GLY A 59 9.45 -6.43 -4.55
C GLY A 59 9.14 -7.48 -3.49
N ALA A 60 9.89 -7.49 -2.40
CA ALA A 60 9.69 -8.44 -1.31
C ALA A 60 8.34 -8.28 -0.58
N MET A 61 7.72 -7.10 -0.65
CA MET A 61 6.40 -6.83 -0.04
C MET A 61 5.26 -7.67 -0.63
N ILE A 62 5.44 -8.37 -1.76
CA ILE A 62 4.43 -9.31 -2.24
C ILE A 62 4.09 -10.37 -1.19
N PHE A 63 5.04 -10.72 -0.31
CA PHE A 63 4.84 -11.68 0.79
C PHE A 63 3.71 -11.26 1.74
N LEU A 64 3.44 -9.96 1.88
CA LEU A 64 2.34 -9.47 2.73
C LEU A 64 0.96 -9.89 2.24
N ASN A 65 0.84 -10.27 0.97
CA ASN A 65 -0.37 -10.83 0.37
C ASN A 65 -0.45 -12.37 0.49
N GLN A 66 0.31 -12.97 1.40
CA GLN A 66 0.25 -14.41 1.66
C GLN A 66 -1.18 -14.86 1.98
N PRO A 67 -1.77 -15.79 1.20
CA PRO A 67 -3.14 -16.24 1.43
C PRO A 67 -3.30 -16.94 2.76
N ALA A 68 -4.44 -16.72 3.41
CA ALA A 68 -4.81 -17.41 4.65
C ALA A 68 -5.24 -18.86 4.39
N SER A 69 -5.75 -19.17 3.21
CA SER A 69 -6.31 -20.48 2.82
C SER A 69 -5.70 -21.00 1.52
N GLY A 70 -6.01 -22.25 1.17
CA GLY A 70 -5.52 -22.92 -0.03
C GLY A 70 -4.24 -23.71 0.19
N ASN A 71 -4.03 -24.70 -0.68
CA ASN A 71 -2.84 -25.55 -0.65
C ASN A 71 -1.59 -24.81 -1.10
N VAL A 72 -0.41 -25.43 -0.95
CA VAL A 72 0.88 -24.82 -1.31
C VAL A 72 0.88 -24.33 -2.75
N GLY A 73 0.36 -25.13 -3.69
CA GLY A 73 0.29 -24.77 -5.11
C GLY A 73 -0.55 -23.53 -5.38
N GLN A 74 -1.73 -23.41 -4.79
CA GLN A 74 -2.61 -22.24 -4.91
C GLN A 74 -1.95 -20.98 -4.34
N ARG A 75 -1.31 -21.09 -3.17
CA ARG A 75 -0.59 -20.00 -2.52
C ARG A 75 0.58 -19.50 -3.38
N GLN A 76 1.39 -20.42 -3.91
CA GLN A 76 2.52 -20.08 -4.78
C GLN A 76 2.09 -19.47 -6.10
N LYS A 77 1.01 -19.99 -6.72
CA LYS A 77 0.47 -19.43 -7.97
C LYS A 77 0.01 -17.98 -7.78
N LEU A 78 -0.69 -17.69 -6.68
CA LEU A 78 -1.14 -16.32 -6.40
C LEU A 78 0.04 -15.38 -6.20
N LEU A 79 1.02 -15.75 -5.36
CA LEU A 79 2.18 -14.89 -5.14
C LEU A 79 3.02 -14.69 -6.39
N PHE A 80 3.18 -15.73 -7.21
CA PHE A 80 3.89 -15.62 -8.48
C PHE A 80 3.18 -14.62 -9.41
N LEU A 81 1.85 -14.70 -9.52
CA LEU A 81 1.04 -13.73 -10.25
C LEU A 81 1.24 -12.32 -9.69
N LEU A 82 1.18 -12.14 -8.37
CA LEU A 82 1.40 -10.84 -7.74
C LEU A 82 2.82 -10.31 -7.96
N GLY A 83 3.83 -11.17 -8.03
CA GLY A 83 5.20 -10.80 -8.41
C GLY A 83 5.29 -10.27 -9.84
N ILE A 84 4.67 -10.97 -10.81
CA ILE A 84 4.59 -10.49 -12.20
C ILE A 84 3.89 -9.13 -12.26
N VAL A 85 2.76 -9.00 -11.57
CA VAL A 85 1.97 -7.76 -11.55
C VAL A 85 2.73 -6.62 -10.89
N MET A 86 3.45 -6.89 -9.80
CA MET A 86 4.32 -5.95 -9.10
C MET A 86 5.39 -5.41 -10.04
N VAL A 87 6.17 -6.30 -10.66
CA VAL A 87 7.25 -5.94 -11.59
C VAL A 87 6.69 -5.19 -12.81
N SER A 88 5.59 -5.67 -13.39
CA SER A 88 4.97 -5.02 -14.56
C SER A 88 4.48 -3.61 -14.23
N SER A 89 3.81 -3.43 -13.08
CA SER A 89 3.30 -2.12 -12.66
C SER A 89 4.44 -1.15 -12.33
N PHE A 90 5.52 -1.64 -11.73
CA PHE A 90 6.72 -0.85 -11.48
C PHE A 90 7.39 -0.41 -12.80
N SER A 91 7.57 -1.34 -13.75
CA SER A 91 8.11 -1.05 -15.08
C SER A 91 7.27 -0.01 -15.83
N LEU A 92 5.95 -0.15 -15.83
CA LEU A 92 5.04 0.83 -16.45
C LEU A 92 5.14 2.19 -15.75
N GLY A 93 5.35 2.23 -14.43
CA GLY A 93 5.62 3.47 -13.71
C GLY A 93 6.88 4.17 -14.19
N LEU A 94 7.99 3.44 -14.38
CA LEU A 94 9.25 4.00 -14.93
C LEU A 94 9.08 4.49 -16.38
N VAL A 95 8.26 3.81 -17.19
CA VAL A 95 7.90 4.30 -18.53
C VAL A 95 7.12 5.62 -18.46
N ALA A 96 6.16 5.73 -17.54
CA ALA A 96 5.40 6.97 -17.29
C ALA A 96 6.28 8.12 -16.76
N HIS A 97 7.36 7.81 -16.05
CA HIS A 97 8.35 8.82 -15.64
C HIS A 97 8.99 9.48 -16.87
N ASN A 98 9.50 8.65 -17.80
CA ASN A 98 10.23 9.07 -18.98
C ASN A 98 9.35 9.71 -20.06
N ILE A 99 8.02 9.51 -20.02
CA ILE A 99 7.08 10.06 -21.00
C ILE A 99 5.95 10.82 -20.24
N PRO A 100 6.14 12.12 -19.93
CA PRO A 100 5.19 12.89 -19.12
C PRO A 100 3.75 12.89 -19.66
N ILE A 101 3.60 12.84 -20.99
CA ILE A 101 2.29 12.93 -21.66
C ILE A 101 1.38 11.72 -21.35
N ILE A 102 1.96 10.54 -21.11
CA ILE A 102 1.21 9.32 -20.78
C ILE A 102 1.16 9.03 -19.28
N ARG A 103 1.81 9.86 -18.45
CA ARG A 103 1.95 9.63 -17.01
C ARG A 103 0.61 9.36 -16.33
N MET A 104 -0.35 10.26 -16.53
CA MET A 104 -1.67 10.18 -15.91
C MET A 104 -2.58 9.11 -16.52
N PRO A 105 -2.68 8.98 -17.86
CA PRO A 105 -3.38 7.86 -18.48
C PRO A 105 -2.86 6.48 -18.03
N LEU A 106 -1.55 6.32 -17.95
CA LEU A 106 -0.94 5.06 -17.55
C LEU A 106 -1.14 4.78 -16.05
N PHE A 107 -1.03 5.81 -15.20
CA PHE A 107 -1.37 5.67 -13.79
C PHE A 107 -2.83 5.25 -13.58
N ALA A 108 -3.75 5.88 -14.32
CA ALA A 108 -5.17 5.53 -14.27
C ALA A 108 -5.42 4.07 -14.68
N PHE A 109 -4.75 3.62 -15.75
CA PHE A 109 -4.81 2.23 -16.19
C PHE A 109 -4.28 1.27 -15.11
N ILE A 110 -3.08 1.50 -14.57
CA ILE A 110 -2.49 0.66 -13.51
C ILE A 110 -3.41 0.62 -12.30
N CYS A 111 -3.88 1.78 -11.84
CA CYS A 111 -4.75 1.90 -10.67
C CYS A 111 -6.05 1.10 -10.87
N PHE A 112 -6.74 1.30 -11.99
CA PHE A 112 -7.96 0.57 -12.31
C PHE A 112 -7.73 -0.95 -12.36
N SER A 113 -6.68 -1.39 -13.07
CA SER A 113 -6.28 -2.80 -13.16
C SER A 113 -5.99 -3.41 -11.78
N MET A 114 -5.31 -2.67 -10.90
CA MET A 114 -5.02 -3.15 -9.54
C MET A 114 -6.27 -3.25 -8.67
N VAL A 115 -7.15 -2.25 -8.74
CA VAL A 115 -8.39 -2.22 -7.96
C VAL A 115 -9.30 -3.37 -8.38
N ILE A 116 -9.52 -3.55 -9.68
CA ILE A 116 -10.42 -4.60 -10.19
C ILE A 116 -9.84 -5.99 -9.93
N MET A 117 -8.53 -6.19 -10.13
CA MET A 117 -7.86 -7.45 -9.83
C MET A 117 -7.91 -7.78 -8.34
N GLY A 118 -7.60 -6.81 -7.47
CA GLY A 118 -7.61 -7.02 -6.02
C GLY A 118 -8.98 -7.40 -5.49
N ARG A 119 -10.04 -6.78 -6.02
CA ARG A 119 -11.43 -7.11 -5.67
C ARG A 119 -11.86 -8.45 -6.25
N TYR A 120 -11.54 -8.75 -7.51
CA TYR A 120 -11.88 -10.02 -8.16
C TYR A 120 -11.19 -11.21 -7.47
N LEU A 121 -9.90 -11.08 -7.15
CA LEU A 121 -9.12 -12.10 -6.43
C LEU A 121 -9.41 -12.12 -4.92
N ARG A 122 -10.25 -11.20 -4.41
CA ARG A 122 -10.58 -11.05 -2.98
C ARG A 122 -9.33 -11.00 -2.09
N LEU A 123 -8.33 -10.24 -2.54
CA LEU A 123 -7.08 -10.09 -1.78
C LEU A 123 -7.38 -9.48 -0.41
N LEU A 124 -6.93 -10.11 0.67
CA LEU A 124 -7.04 -9.54 2.00
C LEU A 124 -6.25 -8.22 2.07
N PRO A 125 -6.70 -7.23 2.87
CA PRO A 125 -5.90 -6.04 3.15
C PRO A 125 -4.47 -6.45 3.54
N PRO A 126 -3.45 -5.95 2.85
CA PRO A 126 -3.41 -4.70 2.09
C PRO A 126 -3.89 -4.72 0.61
N GLY A 127 -4.26 -5.88 0.05
CA GLY A 127 -5.09 -5.98 -1.17
C GLY A 127 -4.63 -5.16 -2.37
N GLY A 128 -3.34 -5.23 -2.73
CA GLY A 128 -2.75 -4.47 -3.87
C GLY A 128 -2.10 -3.12 -3.52
N MET A 129 -2.19 -2.66 -2.27
CA MET A 129 -1.60 -1.38 -1.83
C MET A 129 -0.11 -1.23 -2.16
N PHE A 130 0.69 -2.27 -1.93
CA PHE A 130 2.13 -2.21 -2.16
C PHE A 130 2.48 -2.17 -3.66
N ILE A 131 1.68 -2.83 -4.49
CA ILE A 131 1.83 -2.78 -5.94
C ILE A 131 1.51 -1.38 -6.45
N LEU A 132 0.40 -0.80 -6.00
CA LEU A 132 0.06 0.59 -6.29
C LEU A 132 1.20 1.52 -5.83
N THR A 133 1.66 1.37 -4.59
CA THR A 133 2.73 2.20 -4.02
C THR A 133 4.00 2.15 -4.85
N ALA A 134 4.46 0.96 -5.23
CA ALA A 134 5.65 0.80 -6.06
C ALA A 134 5.48 1.43 -7.45
N SER A 135 4.29 1.29 -8.07
CA SER A 135 4.02 1.93 -9.36
C SER A 135 4.05 3.45 -9.28
N VAL A 136 3.49 4.06 -8.23
CA VAL A 136 3.50 5.52 -8.09
C VAL A 136 4.89 6.02 -7.73
N ILE A 137 5.64 5.33 -6.87
CA ILE A 137 7.05 5.66 -6.61
C ILE A 137 7.84 5.65 -7.91
N ALA A 138 7.66 4.63 -8.76
CA ALA A 138 8.34 4.53 -10.05
C ALA A 138 8.03 5.71 -10.99
N ILE A 139 6.80 6.24 -10.99
CA ILE A 139 6.43 7.42 -11.80
C ILE A 139 7.28 8.66 -11.45
N PHE A 140 7.67 8.80 -10.19
CA PHE A 140 8.45 9.95 -9.69
C PHE A 140 9.92 9.63 -9.46
N MET A 141 10.39 8.43 -9.84
CA MET A 141 11.78 8.02 -9.69
C MET A 141 12.60 8.55 -10.88
N PRO A 142 13.63 9.38 -10.68
CA PRO A 142 14.40 10.02 -11.75
C PRO A 142 15.37 9.05 -12.44
N VAL A 143 14.82 8.07 -13.15
CA VAL A 143 15.57 6.97 -13.80
C VAL A 143 15.32 7.00 -15.31
N GLY A 144 16.41 7.16 -16.06
CA GLY A 144 16.39 7.13 -17.53
C GLY A 144 16.23 5.71 -18.10
N TRP A 145 16.01 5.64 -19.42
CA TRP A 145 15.84 4.38 -20.16
C TRP A 145 16.97 3.36 -19.99
N THR A 146 18.20 3.83 -19.81
CA THR A 146 19.41 2.99 -19.68
C THR A 146 19.49 2.26 -18.34
N GLU A 147 19.10 2.93 -17.26
CA GLU A 147 19.13 2.39 -15.90
C GLU A 147 17.86 1.62 -15.53
N MET A 148 16.76 1.89 -16.26
CA MET A 148 15.45 1.29 -16.03
C MET A 148 15.49 -0.25 -15.94
N PRO A 149 16.15 -1.01 -16.84
CA PRO A 149 16.22 -2.47 -16.73
C PRO A 149 16.87 -2.95 -15.43
N ALA A 150 17.90 -2.25 -14.94
CA ALA A 150 18.57 -2.62 -13.70
C ALA A 150 17.63 -2.43 -12.49
N LYS A 151 16.90 -1.30 -12.42
CA LYS A 151 15.93 -1.05 -11.34
C LYS A 151 14.77 -2.04 -11.37
N ILE A 152 14.27 -2.39 -12.57
CA ILE A 152 13.25 -3.44 -12.75
C ILE A 152 13.78 -4.79 -12.26
N ALA A 153 15.01 -5.15 -12.61
CA ALA A 153 15.63 -6.41 -12.21
C ALA A 153 15.77 -6.52 -10.68
N VAL A 154 16.09 -5.42 -9.99
CA VAL A 154 16.16 -5.38 -8.52
C VAL A 154 14.80 -5.65 -7.88
N VAL A 155 13.73 -5.01 -8.36
CA VAL A 155 12.36 -5.27 -7.87
C VAL A 155 11.92 -6.70 -8.20
N ALA A 156 12.29 -7.21 -9.37
CA ALA A 156 12.02 -8.59 -9.77
C ALA A 156 12.77 -9.61 -8.89
N ALA A 157 14.03 -9.35 -8.55
CA ALA A 157 14.82 -10.17 -7.65
C ALA A 157 14.22 -10.20 -6.25
N GLY A 158 13.79 -9.05 -5.71
CA GLY A 158 13.07 -8.99 -4.43
C GLY A 158 11.75 -9.77 -4.44
N SER A 159 11.00 -9.69 -5.54
CA SER A 159 9.75 -10.44 -5.74
C SER A 159 10.01 -11.95 -5.82
N LEU A 160 11.02 -12.37 -6.58
CA LEU A 160 11.43 -13.77 -6.69
C LEU A 160 11.90 -14.32 -5.34
N TYR A 161 12.69 -13.53 -4.60
CA TYR A 161 13.14 -13.87 -3.26
C TYR A 161 11.96 -14.10 -2.31
N ALA A 162 10.99 -13.18 -2.26
CA ALA A 162 9.79 -13.35 -1.43
C ALA A 162 8.95 -14.57 -1.84
N TRP A 163 8.88 -14.89 -3.13
CA TRP A 163 8.21 -16.10 -3.61
C TRP A 163 8.91 -17.38 -3.12
N LEU A 164 10.25 -17.44 -3.19
CA LEU A 164 11.04 -18.56 -2.65
C LEU A 164 10.91 -18.69 -1.12
N VAL A 165 10.96 -17.57 -0.38
CA VAL A 165 10.75 -17.57 1.08
C VAL A 165 9.33 -18.02 1.41
N SER A 166 8.33 -17.65 0.60
CA SER A 166 6.97 -18.14 0.76
C SER A 166 6.84 -19.65 0.55
N LEU A 167 7.59 -20.22 -0.41
CA LEU A 167 7.63 -21.66 -0.61
C LEU A 167 8.18 -22.35 0.64
N PHE A 168 9.32 -21.87 1.16
CA PHE A 168 9.88 -22.38 2.41
C PHE A 168 8.90 -22.24 3.59
N TYR A 169 8.31 -21.07 3.77
CA TYR A 169 7.33 -20.80 4.81
C TYR A 169 6.13 -21.77 4.76
N ASN A 170 5.61 -22.06 3.57
CA ASN A 170 4.47 -22.97 3.41
C ASN A 170 4.84 -24.44 3.63
N LEU A 171 6.04 -24.86 3.23
CA LEU A 171 6.49 -26.25 3.38
C LEU A 171 6.94 -26.58 4.81
N TRP A 172 7.54 -25.62 5.52
CA TRP A 172 8.20 -25.89 6.79
C TRP A 172 7.45 -25.34 8.01
N ILE A 173 6.79 -24.18 7.89
CA ILE A 173 6.16 -23.50 9.03
C ILE A 173 4.66 -23.76 9.07
N VAL A 174 3.93 -23.46 7.98
CA VAL A 174 2.45 -23.57 7.99
C VAL A 174 1.97 -24.97 7.67
N ARG A 175 2.54 -25.62 6.65
CA ARG A 175 2.11 -26.94 6.16
C ARG A 175 0.59 -27.00 5.93
N PRO A 176 0.05 -26.18 5.00
CA PRO A 176 -1.39 -26.18 4.73
C PRO A 176 -1.83 -27.53 4.15
N ASP A 177 -3.13 -27.84 4.32
CA ASP A 177 -3.72 -29.07 3.79
C ASP A 177 -3.43 -29.23 2.29
N SER A 178 -3.22 -30.48 1.88
CA SER A 178 -2.91 -30.83 0.48
C SER A 178 -4.10 -30.58 -0.45
N GLU A 179 -5.32 -30.69 0.07
CA GLU A 179 -6.53 -30.56 -0.71
C GLU A 179 -6.72 -29.11 -1.22
N PRO A 180 -6.97 -28.93 -2.53
CA PRO A 180 -7.21 -27.62 -3.08
C PRO A 180 -8.54 -27.08 -2.53
N VAL A 181 -8.51 -25.85 -2.02
CA VAL A 181 -9.75 -25.16 -1.63
C VAL A 181 -10.44 -24.67 -2.89
N ALA A 182 -11.71 -25.00 -3.06
CA ALA A 182 -12.50 -24.53 -4.20
C ALA A 182 -12.52 -22.99 -4.23
N THR A 183 -11.98 -22.40 -5.30
CA THR A 183 -11.95 -20.95 -5.47
C THR A 183 -13.14 -20.52 -6.32
N ASN A 184 -14.16 -19.96 -5.67
CA ASN A 184 -15.30 -19.36 -6.37
C ASN A 184 -14.99 -17.88 -6.66
N TYR A 185 -14.14 -17.63 -7.64
CA TYR A 185 -14.01 -16.29 -8.23
C TYR A 185 -15.22 -16.04 -9.12
N ARG A 186 -16.28 -15.49 -8.53
CA ARG A 186 -17.47 -15.08 -9.27
C ARG A 186 -17.50 -13.58 -9.39
N TYR A 187 -17.89 -13.12 -10.57
CA TYR A 187 -18.22 -11.73 -10.79
C TYR A 187 -19.39 -11.33 -9.89
N GLU A 188 -19.17 -10.36 -9.00
CA GLU A 188 -20.21 -9.78 -8.16
C GLU A 188 -20.76 -8.51 -8.84
N PRO A 189 -22.08 -8.35 -8.96
CA PRO A 189 -22.67 -7.12 -9.47
C PRO A 189 -22.21 -5.90 -8.66
N GLY A 190 -21.67 -4.89 -9.34
CA GLY A 190 -21.09 -3.69 -8.74
C GLY A 190 -19.56 -3.70 -8.67
N LEU A 191 -18.90 -4.84 -8.96
CA LEU A 191 -17.43 -4.94 -8.98
C LEU A 191 -16.81 -3.88 -9.90
N LEU A 192 -17.31 -3.77 -11.13
CA LEU A 192 -16.78 -2.83 -12.12
C LEU A 192 -17.06 -1.40 -11.70
N THR A 193 -18.32 -1.10 -11.34
CA THR A 193 -18.73 0.24 -10.86
C THR A 193 -17.87 0.73 -9.70
N GLU A 194 -17.70 -0.09 -8.66
CA GLU A 194 -16.92 0.29 -7.48
C GLU A 194 -15.43 0.41 -7.81
N SER A 195 -14.92 -0.41 -8.72
CA SER A 195 -13.53 -0.31 -9.17
C SER A 195 -13.26 1.00 -9.90
N ILE A 196 -14.17 1.41 -10.81
CA ILE A 196 -14.09 2.69 -11.54
C ILE A 196 -14.11 3.86 -10.55
N ILE A 197 -15.01 3.85 -9.58
CA ILE A 197 -15.13 4.94 -8.59
C ILE A 197 -13.84 5.03 -7.77
N VAL A 198 -13.35 3.91 -7.21
CA VAL A 198 -12.11 3.93 -6.43
C VAL A 198 -10.94 4.42 -7.27
N SER A 199 -10.73 3.88 -8.48
CA SER A 199 -9.61 4.29 -9.31
C SER A 199 -9.70 5.76 -9.73
N ALA A 200 -10.90 6.27 -10.04
CA ALA A 200 -11.08 7.67 -10.41
C ALA A 200 -10.68 8.63 -9.28
N PHE A 201 -11.07 8.34 -8.04
CA PHE A 201 -10.70 9.18 -6.89
C PHE A 201 -9.23 9.03 -6.49
N VAL A 202 -8.61 7.87 -6.70
CA VAL A 202 -7.17 7.69 -6.51
C VAL A 202 -6.37 8.46 -7.57
N VAL A 203 -6.81 8.45 -8.82
CA VAL A 203 -6.21 9.27 -9.90
C VAL A 203 -6.39 10.75 -9.61
N LEU A 204 -7.61 11.17 -9.26
CA LEU A 204 -7.90 12.55 -8.85
C LEU A 204 -7.00 12.99 -7.69
N ALA A 205 -6.72 12.09 -6.74
CA ALA A 205 -5.82 12.39 -5.64
C ALA A 205 -4.40 12.72 -6.10
N LEU A 206 -3.87 12.00 -7.09
CA LEU A 206 -2.58 12.33 -7.66
C LEU A 206 -2.62 13.62 -8.49
N GLU A 207 -3.66 13.81 -9.29
CA GLU A 207 -3.85 15.01 -10.11
C GLU A 207 -3.91 16.28 -9.26
N VAL A 208 -4.69 16.27 -8.17
CA VAL A 208 -4.77 17.42 -7.25
C VAL A 208 -3.42 17.65 -6.57
N ALA A 209 -2.68 16.60 -6.21
CA ALA A 209 -1.35 16.75 -5.63
C ALA A 209 -0.34 17.37 -6.60
N LEU A 210 -0.41 17.02 -7.89
CA LEU A 210 0.41 17.64 -8.93
C LEU A 210 0.00 19.09 -9.18
N TRP A 211 -1.30 19.39 -9.20
CA TRP A 211 -1.80 20.74 -9.40
C TRP A 211 -1.40 21.69 -8.26
N LEU A 212 -1.20 21.16 -7.05
CA LEU A 212 -0.71 21.89 -5.88
C LEU A 212 0.83 21.94 -5.80
N ASP A 213 1.55 21.45 -6.81
CA ASP A 213 3.01 21.37 -6.85
C ASP A 213 3.62 20.73 -5.58
N MET A 214 2.98 19.66 -5.07
CA MET A 214 3.44 19.00 -3.85
C MET A 214 4.81 18.31 -4.10
N PRO A 215 5.77 18.39 -3.16
CA PRO A 215 7.12 17.83 -3.36
C PRO A 215 7.15 16.31 -3.54
N TYR A 216 6.28 15.57 -2.85
CA TYR A 216 6.25 14.11 -2.81
C TYR A 216 4.84 13.56 -3.06
N PRO A 217 4.27 13.79 -4.25
CA PRO A 217 2.83 13.62 -4.51
C PRO A 217 2.38 12.16 -4.51
N TYR A 218 3.32 11.19 -4.53
CA TYR A 218 3.04 9.76 -4.62
C TYR A 218 2.29 9.18 -3.42
N TRP A 219 2.34 9.86 -2.28
CA TRP A 219 1.68 9.41 -1.06
C TRP A 219 0.20 9.77 -0.95
N VAL A 220 -0.23 10.78 -1.70
CA VAL A 220 -1.64 11.21 -1.77
C VAL A 220 -2.55 10.12 -2.35
N PRO A 221 -2.28 9.55 -3.55
CA PRO A 221 -3.10 8.48 -4.09
C PRO A 221 -3.03 7.20 -3.24
N VAL A 222 -1.89 6.89 -2.63
CA VAL A 222 -1.75 5.74 -1.72
C VAL A 222 -2.65 5.92 -0.50
N SER A 223 -2.65 7.11 0.11
CA SER A 223 -3.53 7.41 1.23
C SER A 223 -5.00 7.34 0.83
N SER A 224 -5.34 7.87 -0.34
CA SER A 224 -6.70 7.80 -0.88
C SER A 224 -7.17 6.34 -1.04
N TYR A 225 -6.36 5.51 -1.71
CA TYR A 225 -6.64 4.10 -1.93
C TYR A 225 -6.92 3.34 -0.63
N ILE A 226 -6.09 3.57 0.40
CA ILE A 226 -6.18 2.84 1.67
C ILE A 226 -7.48 3.16 2.41
N ILE A 227 -7.92 4.41 2.41
CA ILE A 227 -9.18 4.80 3.04
C ILE A 227 -10.37 4.27 2.24
N MET A 228 -10.32 4.33 0.91
CA MET A 228 -11.39 3.86 0.04
C MET A 228 -11.62 2.34 0.04
N GLN A 229 -10.71 1.55 0.60
CA GLN A 229 -10.94 0.11 0.83
C GLN A 229 -11.98 -0.18 1.94
N GLY A 230 -12.48 0.81 2.69
CA GLY A 230 -13.52 0.60 3.69
C GLY A 230 -14.90 0.35 3.05
N MET A 231 -15.57 -0.77 3.37
CA MET A 231 -16.88 -1.10 2.77
C MET A 231 -18.02 -0.15 3.17
N GLN A 232 -17.87 0.62 4.25
CA GLN A 232 -18.90 1.52 4.79
C GLN A 232 -18.29 2.88 5.08
N LEU A 233 -19.07 3.95 4.89
CA LEU A 233 -18.67 5.33 5.20
C LEU A 233 -18.15 5.48 6.64
N ARG A 234 -18.83 4.87 7.63
CA ARG A 234 -18.38 4.94 9.03
C ARG A 234 -17.00 4.30 9.22
N THR A 235 -16.77 3.15 8.57
CA THR A 235 -15.46 2.47 8.61
C THR A 235 -14.37 3.31 7.94
N MET A 236 -14.69 3.97 6.82
CA MET A 236 -13.76 4.92 6.17
C MET A 236 -13.44 6.09 7.11
N TRP A 237 -14.46 6.67 7.75
CA TRP A 237 -14.32 7.77 8.70
C TRP A 237 -13.41 7.43 9.88
N ILE A 238 -13.64 6.30 10.55
CA ILE A 238 -12.77 5.84 11.66
C ILE A 238 -11.34 5.58 11.16
N LYS A 239 -11.22 4.91 10.00
CA LYS A 239 -9.91 4.55 9.44
C LYS A 239 -9.08 5.79 9.06
N GLN A 240 -9.70 6.84 8.54
CA GLN A 240 -8.99 8.09 8.26
C GLN A 240 -8.54 8.81 9.53
N LEU A 241 -9.33 8.79 10.61
CA LEU A 241 -8.94 9.42 11.88
C LEU A 241 -7.70 8.70 12.44
N HIS A 242 -7.72 7.37 12.46
CA HIS A 242 -6.55 6.57 12.80
C HIS A 242 -5.34 6.89 11.91
N ARG A 243 -5.55 7.11 10.60
CA ARG A 243 -4.46 7.43 9.67
C ARG A 243 -3.88 8.82 9.94
N ILE A 244 -4.72 9.84 10.09
CA ILE A 244 -4.30 11.23 10.33
C ILE A 244 -3.58 11.34 11.68
N LEU A 245 -4.19 10.83 12.76
CA LEU A 245 -3.60 10.87 14.11
C LEU A 245 -2.31 10.05 14.19
N GLY A 246 -2.32 8.83 13.62
CA GLY A 246 -1.13 8.00 13.58
C GLY A 246 0.01 8.63 12.77
N THR A 247 -0.32 9.32 11.67
CA THR A 247 0.67 10.00 10.83
C THR A 247 1.25 11.22 11.54
N ALA A 248 0.42 12.00 12.24
CA ALA A 248 0.89 13.15 13.02
C ALA A 248 1.94 12.74 14.06
N ILE A 249 1.68 11.67 14.81
CA ILE A 249 2.65 11.14 15.78
C ILE A 249 3.84 10.48 15.07
N GLY A 250 3.59 9.71 14.02
CA GLY A 250 4.63 9.01 13.27
C GLY A 250 5.62 9.94 12.58
N VAL A 251 5.18 11.14 12.18
CA VAL A 251 6.02 12.23 11.67
C VAL A 251 7.04 12.68 12.74
N VAL A 252 6.60 12.83 13.99
CA VAL A 252 7.50 13.17 15.12
C VAL A 252 8.50 12.03 15.38
N VAL A 253 8.04 10.78 15.32
CA VAL A 253 8.92 9.60 15.45
C VAL A 253 9.94 9.55 14.30
N ALA A 254 9.54 9.84 13.07
CA ALA A 254 10.43 9.87 11.91
C ALA A 254 11.52 10.93 12.09
N TRP A 255 11.13 12.15 12.49
CA TRP A 255 12.05 13.23 12.78
C TRP A 255 13.07 12.83 13.86
N PHE A 256 12.61 12.23 14.95
CA PHE A 256 13.50 11.74 16.01
C PHE A 256 14.48 10.69 15.48
N LEU A 257 14.02 9.69 14.74
CA LEU A 257 14.89 8.62 14.25
C LEU A 257 15.90 9.10 13.20
N LEU A 258 15.52 10.03 12.33
CA LEU A 258 16.44 10.66 11.37
C LEU A 258 17.50 11.52 12.08
N SER A 259 17.18 12.11 13.23
CA SER A 259 18.15 12.87 14.02
C SER A 259 19.28 12.03 14.64
N LEU A 260 19.15 10.70 14.67
CA LEU A 260 20.13 9.79 15.26
C LEU A 260 21.33 9.47 14.36
N SER A 261 21.39 10.01 13.13
CA SER A 261 22.49 9.81 12.17
C SER A 261 22.91 8.33 12.08
N LEU A 262 21.95 7.45 11.78
CA LEU A 262 22.16 6.00 11.78
C LEU A 262 23.10 5.56 10.65
N SER A 263 23.94 4.56 10.93
CA SER A 263 24.70 3.84 9.89
C SER A 263 23.75 3.03 8.99
N GLU A 264 24.21 2.57 7.83
CA GLU A 264 23.38 1.75 6.91
C GLU A 264 22.78 0.51 7.58
N ILE A 265 23.58 -0.16 8.42
CA ILE A 265 23.11 -1.30 9.22
C ILE A 265 22.10 -0.82 10.28
N GLY A 266 22.34 0.34 10.90
CA GLY A 266 21.40 0.96 11.84
C GLY A 266 20.04 1.25 11.20
N VAL A 267 20.03 1.73 9.95
CA VAL A 267 18.81 1.95 9.15
C VAL A 267 18.09 0.62 8.88
N ALA A 268 18.82 -0.42 8.46
CA ALA A 268 18.24 -1.75 8.23
C ALA A 268 17.60 -2.33 9.50
N VAL A 269 18.27 -2.21 10.66
CA VAL A 269 17.72 -2.61 11.96
C VAL A 269 16.49 -1.80 12.33
N ALA A 270 16.51 -0.47 12.15
CA ALA A 270 15.36 0.37 12.44
C ALA A 270 14.14 -0.01 11.59
N ILE A 271 14.32 -0.21 10.29
CA ILE A 271 13.26 -0.66 9.37
C ILE A 271 12.72 -2.04 9.78
N PHE A 272 13.60 -2.97 10.14
CA PHE A 272 13.19 -4.29 10.64
C PHE A 272 12.29 -4.18 11.88
N MET A 273 12.72 -3.40 12.88
CA MET A 273 11.96 -3.19 14.12
C MET A 273 10.60 -2.53 13.86
N MET A 274 10.53 -1.56 12.94
CA MET A 274 9.27 -0.97 12.50
C MET A 274 8.35 -2.01 11.86
N PHE A 275 8.85 -2.85 10.95
CA PHE A 275 8.04 -3.90 10.33
C PHE A 275 7.49 -4.90 11.36
N VAL A 276 8.33 -5.36 12.29
CA VAL A 276 7.89 -6.27 13.36
C VAL A 276 6.77 -5.64 14.19
N TRP A 277 6.92 -4.36 14.54
CA TRP A 277 5.89 -3.61 15.26
C TRP A 277 4.59 -3.51 14.45
N ILE A 278 4.69 -3.07 13.20
CA ILE A 278 3.54 -2.89 12.29
C ILE A 278 2.78 -4.20 12.15
N GLU A 279 3.45 -5.29 11.81
CA GLU A 279 2.79 -6.58 11.60
C GLU A 279 2.14 -7.13 12.88
N THR A 280 2.71 -6.86 14.04
CA THR A 280 2.15 -7.28 15.33
C THR A 280 0.88 -6.52 15.69
N ILE A 281 0.79 -5.24 15.31
CA ILE A 281 -0.23 -4.31 15.80
C ILE A 281 -1.30 -3.98 14.75
N ILE A 282 -1.01 -4.05 13.45
CA ILE A 282 -1.91 -3.57 12.38
C ILE A 282 -3.30 -4.22 12.40
N THR A 283 -3.37 -5.49 12.80
CA THR A 283 -4.65 -6.22 12.95
C THR A 283 -5.39 -5.89 14.24
N ARG A 284 -4.70 -5.34 15.24
CA ARG A 284 -5.21 -4.99 16.57
C ARG A 284 -5.64 -3.53 16.67
N HIS A 285 -4.84 -2.62 16.14
CA HIS A 285 -5.05 -1.18 16.21
C HIS A 285 -4.38 -0.45 15.05
N TYR A 286 -5.19 0.09 14.14
CA TYR A 286 -4.66 0.72 12.93
C TYR A 286 -3.84 1.98 13.22
N ALA A 287 -4.30 2.88 14.10
CA ALA A 287 -3.53 4.11 14.41
C ALA A 287 -2.12 3.81 14.95
N LEU A 288 -2.00 2.89 15.92
CA LEU A 288 -0.70 2.48 16.48
C LEU A 288 0.23 1.86 15.44
N ALA A 289 -0.30 1.15 14.44
CA ALA A 289 0.49 0.69 13.31
C ALA A 289 0.93 1.86 12.42
N VAL A 290 0.03 2.82 12.15
CA VAL A 290 0.34 4.00 11.31
C VAL A 290 1.44 4.88 11.92
N ILE A 291 1.55 4.93 13.26
CA ILE A 291 2.68 5.59 13.94
C ILE A 291 4.03 5.05 13.45
N MET A 292 4.15 3.75 13.16
CA MET A 292 5.38 3.14 12.64
C MET A 292 5.41 3.01 11.11
N ILE A 293 4.26 2.94 10.44
CA ILE A 293 4.22 2.96 8.96
C ILE A 293 4.76 4.29 8.44
N THR A 294 4.46 5.40 9.11
CA THR A 294 4.90 6.74 8.71
C THR A 294 6.43 6.86 8.65
N PRO A 295 7.20 6.64 9.73
CA PRO A 295 8.66 6.68 9.69
C PRO A 295 9.21 5.61 8.75
N LEU A 296 8.64 4.40 8.70
CA LEU A 296 9.06 3.36 7.75
C LEU A 296 9.04 3.88 6.30
N THR A 297 7.94 4.51 5.90
CA THR A 297 7.80 5.01 4.53
C THR A 297 8.71 6.20 4.22
N ILE A 298 8.96 7.06 5.20
CA ILE A 298 9.92 8.17 5.07
C ILE A 298 11.33 7.59 4.91
N PHE A 299 11.70 6.59 5.71
CA PHE A 299 13.00 5.91 5.62
C PHE A 299 13.19 5.25 4.25
N ILE A 300 12.17 4.57 3.72
CA ILE A 300 12.23 3.96 2.38
C ILE A 300 12.43 5.02 1.29
N ALA A 301 11.77 6.18 1.40
CA ALA A 301 11.92 7.27 0.45
C ALA A 301 13.31 7.93 0.54
N GLU A 302 13.76 8.24 1.76
CA GLU A 302 15.04 8.87 2.06
C GLU A 302 16.22 8.00 1.59
N TYR A 303 16.27 6.76 2.08
CA TYR A 303 17.40 5.85 1.85
C TYR A 303 17.28 5.06 0.55
N GLY A 304 16.10 5.03 -0.09
CA GLY A 304 15.89 4.38 -1.38
C GLY A 304 16.19 5.24 -2.60
N GLY A 305 16.24 6.58 -2.43
CA GLY A 305 16.42 7.53 -3.54
C GLY A 305 17.83 7.58 -4.13
N GLY A 306 18.84 7.02 -3.47
CA GLY A 306 20.22 6.95 -3.98
C GLY A 306 20.92 8.31 -4.16
N SER A 307 20.33 9.41 -3.69
CA SER A 307 20.91 10.76 -3.77
C SER A 307 21.57 11.14 -2.43
N PRO A 308 22.91 11.04 -2.30
CA PRO A 308 23.65 11.44 -1.10
C PRO A 308 23.63 12.95 -0.79
N GLU A 309 23.07 13.78 -1.68
CA GLU A 309 22.92 15.22 -1.48
C GLU A 309 21.84 15.58 -0.43
N LEU A 310 20.87 14.69 -0.19
CA LEU A 310 19.88 14.88 0.90
C LEU A 310 20.46 14.53 2.28
N SER A 311 21.54 13.73 2.31
CA SER A 311 22.18 13.23 3.52
C SER A 311 23.10 14.25 4.20
N SER A 312 23.50 15.32 3.49
CA SER A 312 24.50 16.29 3.95
C SER A 312 24.00 17.73 4.07
N ALA A 313 22.78 18.03 3.57
CA ALA A 313 22.20 19.36 3.61
C ALA A 313 21.04 19.47 4.62
N ALA A 314 21.39 19.95 5.81
CA ALA A 314 20.54 20.68 6.75
C ALA A 314 19.40 19.92 7.45
N SER A 315 19.36 20.10 8.77
CA SER A 315 18.20 19.90 9.65
C SER A 315 16.85 20.45 9.11
N GLY A 316 16.87 21.35 8.13
CA GLY A 316 15.70 21.86 7.40
C GLY A 316 15.13 20.94 6.32
N ALA A 317 15.94 20.08 5.67
CA ALA A 317 15.45 19.14 4.64
C ALA A 317 14.54 18.07 5.25
N TYR A 318 14.91 17.56 6.45
CA TYR A 318 14.07 16.61 7.19
C TYR A 318 12.70 17.20 7.54
N GLN A 319 12.63 18.49 7.91
CA GLN A 319 11.36 19.15 8.23
C GLN A 319 10.44 19.22 7.00
N ALA A 320 10.97 19.49 5.81
CA ALA A 320 10.18 19.55 4.58
C ALA A 320 9.60 18.18 4.21
N ILE A 321 10.39 17.11 4.28
CA ILE A 321 9.94 15.73 3.98
C ILE A 321 8.88 15.27 4.98
N VAL A 322 9.11 15.56 6.26
CA VAL A 322 8.23 15.20 7.37
C VAL A 322 6.89 15.96 7.30
N GLN A 323 6.90 17.26 6.99
CA GLN A 323 5.69 18.05 6.79
C GLN A 323 4.93 17.63 5.54
N ALA A 324 5.63 17.37 4.44
CA ALA A 324 5.02 16.87 3.20
C ALA A 324 4.24 15.58 3.47
N ARG A 325 4.80 14.64 4.23
CA ARG A 325 4.13 13.37 4.56
C ARG A 325 2.77 13.54 5.24
N PHE A 326 2.66 14.51 6.16
CA PHE A 326 1.41 14.80 6.85
C PHE A 326 0.37 15.42 5.90
N LEU A 327 0.80 16.39 5.09
CA LEU A 327 -0.06 17.03 4.10
C LEU A 327 -0.55 16.04 3.04
N ASP A 328 0.33 15.15 2.56
CA ASP A 328 -0.03 14.13 1.58
C ASP A 328 -1.13 13.21 2.12
N THR A 329 -1.00 12.83 3.39
CA THR A 329 -1.96 11.97 4.07
C THR A 329 -3.28 12.68 4.27
N LEU A 330 -3.25 13.96 4.68
CA LEU A 330 -4.44 14.76 4.89
C LEU A 330 -5.24 14.91 3.57
N LEU A 331 -4.56 15.32 2.50
CA LEU A 331 -5.17 15.48 1.18
C LEU A 331 -5.76 14.16 0.66
N GLY A 332 -5.00 13.06 0.76
CA GLY A 332 -5.49 11.74 0.35
C GLY A 332 -6.71 11.28 1.16
N CYS A 333 -6.77 11.55 2.47
CA CYS A 333 -7.93 11.22 3.30
C CYS A 333 -9.17 12.03 2.91
N VAL A 334 -9.00 13.34 2.66
CA VAL A 334 -10.09 14.22 2.22
C VAL A 334 -10.68 13.73 0.90
N ILE A 335 -9.84 13.46 -0.10
CA ILE A 335 -10.28 12.98 -1.42
C ILE A 335 -10.95 11.61 -1.31
N ALA A 336 -10.42 10.71 -0.48
CA ALA A 336 -11.05 9.41 -0.25
C ALA A 336 -12.42 9.49 0.42
N LEU A 337 -12.64 10.41 1.36
CA LEU A 337 -13.97 10.61 1.94
C LEU A 337 -14.96 11.12 0.91
N LEU A 338 -14.56 12.09 0.08
CA LEU A 338 -15.40 12.56 -1.03
C LEU A 338 -15.76 11.40 -1.94
N GLY A 339 -14.79 10.55 -2.28
CA GLY A 339 -15.02 9.33 -3.04
C GLY A 339 -15.94 8.33 -2.34
N GLY A 340 -15.80 8.17 -1.03
CA GLY A 340 -16.69 7.35 -0.20
C GLY A 340 -18.13 7.84 -0.24
N VAL A 341 -18.35 9.15 -0.10
CA VAL A 341 -19.69 9.78 -0.16
C VAL A 341 -20.31 9.58 -1.53
N VAL A 342 -19.52 9.75 -2.60
CA VAL A 342 -19.97 9.50 -3.97
C VAL A 342 -20.32 8.03 -4.20
N MET A 343 -19.51 7.10 -3.70
CA MET A 343 -19.76 5.66 -3.81
C MET A 343 -21.07 5.23 -3.16
N HIS A 344 -21.46 5.89 -2.06
CA HIS A 344 -22.71 5.62 -1.35
C HIS A 344 -23.88 6.48 -1.86
N SER A 345 -23.64 7.49 -2.70
CA SER A 345 -24.67 8.28 -3.33
C SER A 345 -25.37 7.49 -4.44
N THR A 346 -26.69 7.41 -4.36
CA THR A 346 -27.50 6.65 -5.33
C THR A 346 -27.51 7.25 -6.73
N TRP A 347 -27.18 8.54 -6.87
CA TRP A 347 -27.24 9.27 -8.13
C TRP A 347 -26.20 8.82 -9.15
N LEU A 348 -24.95 8.58 -8.71
CA LEU A 348 -23.86 8.08 -9.57
C LEU A 348 -23.84 6.55 -9.68
N ARG A 349 -24.21 5.85 -8.59
CA ARG A 349 -24.18 4.38 -8.56
C ARG A 349 -25.21 3.75 -9.49
N LYS A 350 -26.45 4.25 -9.53
CA LYS A 350 -27.54 3.70 -10.35
C LYS A 350 -27.22 3.66 -11.86
N PRO A 351 -26.76 4.74 -12.51
CA PRO A 351 -26.46 4.69 -13.95
C PRO A 351 -25.30 3.77 -14.28
N LEU A 352 -24.23 3.76 -13.47
CA LEU A 352 -23.08 2.89 -13.66
C LEU A 352 -23.44 1.40 -13.51
N VAL A 353 -24.20 1.05 -12.46
CA VAL A 353 -24.68 -0.33 -12.26
C VAL A 353 -25.64 -0.74 -13.39
N THR A 354 -26.45 0.19 -13.91
CA THR A 354 -27.33 -0.09 -15.05
C THR A 354 -26.52 -0.35 -16.33
N LEU A 355 -25.45 0.42 -16.56
CA LEU A 355 -24.54 0.22 -17.69
C LEU A 355 -23.82 -1.12 -17.58
N GLU A 356 -23.29 -1.42 -16.39
CA GLU A 356 -22.66 -2.69 -16.06
C GLU A 356 -23.62 -3.87 -16.31
N ALA A 357 -24.84 -3.79 -15.80
CA ALA A 357 -25.86 -4.81 -16.02
C ALA A 357 -26.20 -5.00 -17.51
N LYS A 358 -26.17 -3.93 -18.33
CA LYS A 358 -26.37 -4.02 -19.79
C LYS A 358 -25.19 -4.70 -20.48
N LEU A 359 -23.96 -4.38 -20.11
CA LEU A 359 -22.74 -4.97 -20.67
C LEU A 359 -22.65 -6.47 -20.36
N PHE A 360 -22.99 -6.86 -19.13
CA PHE A 360 -22.90 -8.26 -18.68
C PHE A 360 -24.19 -9.07 -18.86
N LYS A 361 -25.32 -8.44 -19.26
CA LYS A 361 -26.56 -9.17 -19.64
C LYS A 361 -26.34 -10.19 -20.74
N LYS A 362 -25.35 -9.95 -21.62
CA LYS A 362 -24.97 -10.84 -22.72
C LYS A 362 -24.22 -12.11 -22.27
N TYR A 363 -23.68 -12.13 -21.05
CA TYR A 363 -22.98 -13.28 -20.45
C TYR A 363 -23.87 -14.06 -19.47
N ALA A 364 -24.95 -13.45 -18.96
CA ALA A 364 -25.90 -14.13 -18.08
C ALA A 364 -26.87 -15.09 -18.82
N SER A 365 -26.94 -15.02 -20.16
CA SER A 365 -27.83 -15.85 -20.98
C SER A 365 -27.15 -17.09 -21.59
N SER A 366 -25.94 -17.46 -21.16
CA SER A 366 -25.21 -18.62 -21.69
C SER A 366 -24.79 -19.65 -20.63
N ASN A 367 -25.49 -19.70 -19.49
CA ASN A 367 -25.35 -20.79 -18.51
C ASN A 367 -26.64 -21.59 -18.43
#